data_AF-A0A7V9AQB7-F1
#
_entry.id   AF-A0A7V9AQB7-F1
#
_cell.length_a   1.000
_cell.length_b   1.000
_cell.length_c   1.000
_cell.angle_alpha   90.00
_cell.angle_beta   90.00
_cell.angle_gamma   90.00
#
_symmetry.space_group_name_H-M   'P 1'
#
loop_
_entity.id
_entity.type
_entity.pdbx_description
1 polymer ?
#
loop_
_entity_poly.entity_id
_entity_poly.type
_entity_poly.pdbx_seq_one_letter_code
_entity_poly.pdbx_strand_id
1 'polypeptide(L)'
;MSQEQTFWSVECGDEDPQFLVCMSCLNEVFRRKVPMPDCPTCHGVSTYEAFTLESVRDWGTEELIAKAETASKFEEPPVEPSLAEQEP
;
A
#
# COMPACT_ATOMS: atom_id res chain seq x y z
N MET A 1 2.09 4.02 29.56
CA MET A 1 1.14 3.19 28.80
C MET A 1 1.73 3.07 27.40
N SER A 2 2.45 1.98 27.14
CA SER A 2 3.00 1.71 25.80
C SER A 2 1.90 1.02 25.03
N GLN A 3 1.24 1.72 24.12
CA GLN A 3 0.22 1.12 23.25
C GLN A 3 0.91 0.11 22.33
N GLU A 4 0.67 -1.17 22.58
CA GLU A 4 1.20 -2.28 21.80
C GLU A 4 0.52 -2.27 20.42
N GLN A 5 1.15 -1.62 19.44
CA GLN A 5 0.65 -1.60 18.07
C GLN A 5 0.68 -3.01 17.50
N THR A 6 -0.50 -3.57 17.23
CA THR A 6 -0.62 -4.91 16.66
C THR A 6 -0.82 -4.77 15.15
N PHE A 7 0.10 -5.30 14.37
CA PHE A 7 -0.04 -5.33 12.91
C PHE A 7 -0.79 -6.60 12.50
N TRP A 8 -1.96 -6.43 11.89
CA TRP A 8 -2.71 -7.54 11.32
C TRP A 8 -2.35 -7.70 9.86
N SER A 9 -1.88 -8.90 9.50
CA SER A 9 -1.68 -9.30 8.11
C SER A 9 -3.05 -9.49 7.45
N VAL A 10 -3.23 -8.89 6.29
CA VAL A 10 -4.41 -9.08 5.44
C VAL A 10 -4.03 -10.11 4.39
N GLU A 11 -4.76 -11.23 4.35
CA GLU A 11 -4.58 -12.24 3.31
C GLU A 11 -5.08 -11.66 1.99
N CYS A 12 -4.14 -11.11 1.22
CA CYS A 12 -4.40 -10.52 -0.09
C CYS A 12 -3.87 -11.50 -1.14
N GLY A 13 -4.75 -12.03 -1.99
CA GLY A 13 -4.34 -12.81 -3.15
C GLY A 13 -3.52 -11.97 -4.14
N ASP A 14 -2.76 -12.62 -5.02
CA ASP A 14 -1.89 -11.96 -6.01
C ASP A 14 -2.62 -10.99 -6.95
N GLU A 15 -3.94 -11.11 -7.07
CA GLU A 15 -4.82 -10.29 -7.92
C GLU A 15 -5.65 -9.25 -7.13
N ASP A 16 -5.55 -9.23 -5.79
CA ASP A 16 -6.41 -8.42 -4.91
C ASP A 16 -5.71 -7.13 -4.43
N PRO A 17 -6.42 -6.02 -4.16
CA PRO A 17 -5.84 -4.75 -3.69
C PRO A 17 -4.96 -4.88 -2.44
N GLN A 18 -3.65 -4.90 -2.68
CA GLN A 18 -2.64 -5.15 -1.67
C GLN A 18 -2.33 -3.95 -0.77
N PHE A 19 -2.78 -2.74 -1.16
CA PHE A 19 -2.40 -1.49 -0.51
C PHE A 19 -3.53 -0.96 0.35
N LEU A 20 -3.31 -0.94 1.66
CA LEU A 20 -4.23 -0.42 2.65
C LEU A 20 -3.86 1.03 2.96
N VAL A 21 -4.70 1.96 2.51
CA VAL A 21 -4.48 3.39 2.66
C VAL A 21 -5.36 3.96 3.75
N CYS A 22 -4.78 4.78 4.63
CA CYS A 22 -5.55 5.53 5.62
C CYS A 22 -6.33 6.67 4.95
N MET A 23 -7.65 6.56 4.93
CA MET A 23 -8.58 7.58 4.40
C MET A 23 -8.66 8.84 5.27
N SER A 24 -8.16 8.81 6.51
CA SER A 24 -8.17 9.99 7.39
C SER A 24 -7.04 10.97 7.08
N CYS A 25 -5.82 10.46 6.85
CA CYS A 25 -4.66 11.30 6.58
C CYS A 25 -4.21 11.29 5.12
N LEU A 26 -4.64 10.28 4.33
CA LEU A 26 -4.22 10.07 2.94
C LEU A 26 -2.69 10.13 2.74
N ASN A 27 -1.94 9.77 3.79
CA ASN A 27 -0.48 9.88 3.81
C ASN A 27 0.22 8.58 4.20
N GLU A 28 -0.53 7.63 4.74
CA GLU A 28 -0.01 6.37 5.21
C GLU A 28 -0.63 5.21 4.41
N VAL A 29 0.25 4.39 3.83
CA VAL A 29 -0.11 3.22 3.03
C VAL A 29 0.70 2.03 3.50
N PHE A 30 0.05 0.89 3.66
CA PHE A 30 0.69 -0.34 4.07
C PHE A 30 0.32 -1.46 3.11
N ARG A 31 1.29 -2.31 2.75
CA ARG A 31 1.05 -3.46 1.89
C ARG A 31 0.77 -4.71 2.72
N ARG A 32 -0.36 -5.39 2.47
CA ARG A 32 -0.76 -6.67 3.09
C ARG A 32 -0.77 -6.69 4.63
N LYS A 33 -0.71 -5.53 5.28
CA LYS A 33 -0.76 -5.39 6.75
C LYS A 33 -1.36 -4.06 7.15
N VAL A 34 -2.03 -3.99 8.29
CA VAL A 34 -2.52 -2.73 8.88
C VAL A 34 -2.17 -2.64 10.36
N PRO A 35 -1.72 -1.47 10.84
CA PRO A 35 -1.61 -1.22 12.27
C PRO A 35 -3.02 -1.10 12.86
N MET A 36 -3.36 -1.96 13.82
CA MET A 36 -4.51 -1.80 14.71
C MET A 36 -4.04 -1.32 16.09
N PRO A 37 -4.83 -0.47 16.79
CA PRO A 37 -6.18 -0.01 16.43
C PRO A 37 -6.25 1.32 15.66
N ASP A 38 -5.17 2.10 15.65
CA ASP A 38 -5.12 3.46 15.11
C ASP A 38 -3.94 3.69 14.15
N CYS A 39 -4.13 4.64 13.23
CA CYS A 39 -3.06 5.08 12.35
C CYS A 39 -1.90 5.70 13.14
N PRO A 40 -0.64 5.25 12.95
CA PRO A 40 0.51 5.78 13.69
C PRO A 40 0.77 7.27 13.43
N THR A 41 0.28 7.82 12.33
CA THR A 41 0.49 9.20 11.91
C THR A 41 -0.56 10.15 12.47
N CYS A 42 -1.84 9.79 12.31
CA CYS A 42 -2.96 10.69 12.62
C CYS A 42 -3.85 10.18 13.76
N HIS A 43 -3.56 9.00 14.31
CA HIS A 43 -4.36 8.32 15.32
C HIS A 43 -5.84 8.13 14.91
N GLY A 44 -6.11 8.11 13.60
CA GLY A 44 -7.42 7.83 13.04
C GLY A 44 -7.78 6.37 13.23
N VAL A 45 -8.98 6.10 13.77
CA VAL A 45 -9.46 4.75 14.07
C VAL A 45 -10.19 4.20 12.84
N SER A 46 -9.81 3.00 12.38
CA SER A 46 -10.57 2.19 11.41
C SER A 46 -10.96 2.88 10.10
N THR A 47 -9.99 3.49 9.40
CA THR A 47 -10.20 4.11 8.09
C THR A 47 -9.19 3.62 7.05
N TYR A 48 -8.79 2.35 7.13
CA TYR A 48 -7.93 1.75 6.10
C TYR A 48 -8.79 1.10 5.03
N GLU A 49 -8.67 1.58 3.79
CA GLU A 49 -9.34 1.00 2.64
C GLU A 49 -8.30 0.37 1.68
N ALA A 50 -8.68 -0.75 1.08
CA ALA A 50 -7.82 -1.50 0.18
C ALA A 50 -7.91 -0.92 -1.24
N PHE A 51 -6.77 -0.57 -1.81
CA PHE A 51 -6.62 -0.04 -3.16
C PHE A 51 -5.53 -0.78 -3.93
N THR A 52 -5.59 -0.67 -5.25
CA THR A 52 -4.49 -1.06 -6.14
C THR A 52 -3.49 0.09 -6.29
N LEU A 53 -2.26 -0.22 -6.70
CA LEU A 53 -1.25 0.80 -6.94
C LEU A 53 -1.71 1.83 -7.99
N GLU A 54 -2.41 1.37 -9.03
CA GLU A 54 -2.96 2.22 -10.07
C GLU A 54 -4.01 3.18 -9.53
N SER A 55 -4.94 2.70 -8.69
CA SER A 55 -5.91 3.59 -8.04
C SER A 55 -5.23 4.62 -7.16
N VAL A 56 -4.26 4.21 -6.33
CA VAL A 56 -3.50 5.14 -5.48
C VAL A 56 -2.76 6.19 -6.31
N ARG A 57 -2.27 5.85 -7.50
CA ARG A 57 -1.64 6.81 -8.43
C ARG A 57 -2.62 7.81 -9.04
N ASP A 58 -3.87 7.42 -9.24
CA ASP A 58 -4.89 8.26 -9.85
C ASP A 58 -5.38 9.36 -8.90
N TRP A 59 -5.63 9.01 -7.63
CA TRP A 59 -6.21 9.95 -6.65
C TRP A 59 -5.25 10.38 -5.53
N GLY A 60 -4.18 9.63 -5.29
CA GLY A 60 -3.28 9.81 -4.16
C GLY A 60 -2.36 11.02 -4.25
N THR A 61 -1.75 11.37 -3.12
CA THR A 61 -0.71 12.40 -3.06
C THR A 61 0.64 11.85 -3.52
N GLU A 62 1.55 12.71 -3.98
CA GLU A 62 2.90 12.29 -4.39
C GLU A 62 3.63 11.48 -3.30
N GLU A 63 3.45 11.84 -2.03
CA GLU A 63 4.05 11.12 -0.89
C GLU A 63 3.42 9.73 -0.69
N LEU A 64 2.09 9.64 -0.79
CA LEU A 64 1.36 8.37 -0.70
C LEU A 64 1.73 7.44 -1.87
N ILE A 65 1.82 7.99 -3.07
CA ILE A 65 2.19 7.26 -4.29
C ILE A 65 3.60 6.72 -4.16
N ALA A 66 4.58 7.56 -3.78
CA ALA A 66 5.96 7.13 -3.60
C ALA A 66 6.09 5.98 -2.58
N LYS A 67 5.34 6.03 -1.49
CA LYS A 67 5.26 4.95 -0.50
C LYS A 67 4.63 3.67 -1.07
N ALA A 68 3.53 3.79 -1.79
CA ALA A 68 2.85 2.65 -2.42
C ALA A 68 3.75 1.99 -3.49
N GLU A 69 4.43 2.78 -4.31
CA GLU A 69 5.40 2.29 -5.30
C GLU A 69 6.59 1.59 -4.64
N THR A 70 7.13 2.17 -3.57
CA THR A 70 8.22 1.56 -2.80
C THR A 70 7.77 0.23 -2.21
N ALA A 71 6.56 0.17 -1.66
CA ALA A 71 5.98 -1.06 -1.13
C ALA A 71 5.64 -2.09 -2.22
N SER A 72 5.31 -1.66 -3.45
CA SER A 72 5.14 -2.56 -4.61
C SER A 72 6.47 -3.23 -4.95
N LYS A 73 7.48 -2.40 -5.20
CA LYS A 73 8.77 -2.78 -5.76
C LYS A 73 9.64 -3.66 -4.85
N PHE A 74 9.37 -3.68 -3.55
CA PHE A 74 10.10 -4.51 -2.59
C PHE A 74 9.62 -5.98 -2.51
N GLU A 75 8.46 -6.33 -3.07
CA GLU A 75 7.91 -7.71 -2.98
C GLU A 75 7.67 -8.37 -4.34
N GLU A 76 7.95 -7.67 -5.45
CA GLU A 76 8.02 -8.29 -6.78
C GLU A 76 9.42 -8.92 -6.93
N PRO A 77 9.56 -10.24 -7.22
CA PRO A 77 10.74 -10.66 -7.96
C PRO A 77 10.75 -9.84 -9.27
N PRO A 78 11.91 -9.39 -9.76
CA PRO A 78 11.98 -8.48 -10.90
C PRO A 78 11.30 -9.13 -12.12
N VAL A 79 10.04 -8.76 -12.39
CA VAL A 79 9.44 -9.00 -13.69
C VAL A 79 9.92 -7.86 -14.56
N GLU A 80 10.98 -8.16 -15.30
CA GLU A 80 11.55 -7.29 -16.31
C GLU A 80 10.41 -6.78 -17.21
N PRO A 81 10.29 -5.46 -17.45
CA PRO A 81 9.35 -4.98 -18.44
C PRO A 81 9.77 -5.57 -19.79
N SER A 82 8.92 -6.47 -20.31
CA SER A 82 8.97 -6.96 -21.67
C SER A 82 9.05 -5.76 -22.63
N LEU A 83 10.26 -5.47 -23.10
CA LEU A 83 10.49 -4.60 -24.25
C LEU A 83 11.60 -5.22 -25.10
N ALA A 84 11.24 -6.25 -25.85
CA ALA A 84 11.98 -6.66 -27.04
C ALA A 84 11.04 -7.30 -28.08
N GLU A 85 9.87 -6.69 -28.30
CA GLU A 85 9.27 -6.69 -29.64
C GLU A 85 9.93 -5.56 -30.43
N GLN A 86 11.08 -5.81 -31.07
CA GLN A 86 11.56 -5.06 -32.24
C GLN A 86 12.36 -6.01 -33.15
N GLU A 87 11.63 -6.84 -33.90
CA GLU A 87 12.07 -7.42 -35.17
C GLU A 87 12.14 -6.29 -36.24
N PRO A 88 13.09 -6.35 -37.18
CA PRO A 88 12.88 -7.13 -38.40
C PRO A 88 14.07 -7.98 -38.87
#